data_AF-A0A2S3QRE1-F1
#
_entry.id   AF-A0A2S3QRE1-F1
#
_cell.length_a   1.000
_cell.length_b   1.000
_cell.length_c   1.000
_cell.angle_alpha   90.00
_cell.angle_beta   90.00
_cell.angle_gamma   90.00
#
_symmetry.space_group_name_H-M   'P 1'
#
loop_
_entity.id
_entity.type
_entity.pdbx_description
1 polymer ?
#
loop_
_entity_poly.entity_id
_entity_poly.type
_entity_poly.pdbx_seq_one_letter_code
_entity_poly.pdbx_strand_id
1 'polypeptide(L)'
;MVDIHSIIATHKNKEVDSSKIDTNSYPIPTFSDIPEIFFDEILVNYRLTRVEIVVLMYLYRRVWAKTNPYREHGISQLMSLSEIVERLQISLEEIHQSILKLENFGFISTIRVGQYFVRRFFTKEYDEYYGQNYDDFEV
;
A
#
# COMPACT_ATOMS: atom_id res chain seq x y z
N MET A 1 -40.34 -16.59 20.86
CA MET A 1 -39.19 -17.48 20.60
C MET A 1 -38.79 -17.25 19.16
N VAL A 2 -37.61 -16.67 18.93
CA VAL A 2 -37.19 -16.19 17.59
C VAL A 2 -36.68 -17.38 16.78
N ASP A 3 -37.23 -17.58 15.60
CA ASP A 3 -36.94 -18.72 14.72
C ASP A 3 -35.61 -18.50 13.99
N ILE A 4 -34.72 -19.49 13.99
CA ILE A 4 -33.40 -19.42 13.35
C ILE A 4 -33.50 -19.08 11.86
N HIS A 5 -34.60 -19.50 11.20
CA HIS A 5 -34.85 -19.19 9.79
C HIS A 5 -35.11 -17.70 9.54
N SER A 6 -35.67 -16.98 10.52
CA SER A 6 -35.93 -15.53 10.43
C SER A 6 -34.65 -14.70 10.56
N ILE A 7 -33.69 -15.18 11.35
CA ILE A 7 -32.36 -14.57 11.48
C ILE A 7 -31.57 -14.76 10.17
N ILE A 8 -31.63 -15.96 9.58
CA ILE A 8 -30.93 -16.26 8.32
C ILE A 8 -31.54 -15.49 7.14
N ALA A 9 -32.86 -15.27 7.13
CA ALA A 9 -33.52 -14.50 6.08
C ALA A 9 -33.10 -13.01 6.07
N THR A 10 -32.81 -12.44 7.24
CA THR A 10 -32.40 -11.03 7.36
C THR A 10 -30.93 -10.82 6.95
N HIS A 11 -30.11 -11.87 6.98
CA HIS A 11 -28.69 -11.84 6.63
C HIS A 11 -28.36 -12.41 5.25
N LYS A 12 -29.37 -12.76 4.44
CA LYS A 12 -29.14 -13.25 3.08
C LYS A 12 -28.84 -12.08 2.14
N ASN A 13 -27.54 -11.82 1.99
CA ASN A 13 -26.90 -11.01 0.94
C ASN A 13 -27.62 -9.71 0.59
N LYS A 14 -27.13 -8.61 1.16
CA LYS A 14 -26.98 -7.39 0.37
C LYS A 14 -26.05 -7.75 -0.78
N GLU A 15 -26.61 -8.23 -1.89
CA GLU A 15 -25.90 -8.24 -3.16
C GLU A 15 -25.56 -6.77 -3.42
N VAL A 16 -24.33 -6.42 -3.09
CA VAL A 16 -23.73 -5.19 -3.57
C VAL A 16 -23.75 -5.37 -5.08
N ASP A 17 -24.69 -4.65 -5.69
CA ASP A 17 -24.89 -4.60 -7.12
C ASP A 17 -23.56 -4.16 -7.74
N SER A 18 -22.76 -5.14 -8.18
CA SER A 18 -21.44 -4.95 -8.81
C SER A 18 -21.56 -4.37 -10.23
N SER A 19 -22.75 -3.86 -10.58
CA SER A 19 -23.13 -3.33 -11.88
C SER A 19 -23.16 -1.79 -11.94
N LYS A 20 -22.68 -1.10 -10.89
CA LYS A 20 -22.39 0.34 -10.94
C LYS A 20 -20.93 0.64 -10.63
N ILE A 21 -20.04 0.00 -11.37
CA ILE A 21 -18.69 0.53 -11.55
C ILE A 21 -18.83 1.52 -12.70
N ASP A 22 -18.87 2.82 -12.36
CA ASP A 22 -18.70 3.87 -13.35
C ASP A 22 -17.44 3.54 -14.14
N THR A 23 -17.62 3.29 -15.43
CA THR A 23 -16.57 2.96 -16.39
C THR A 23 -15.82 4.24 -16.75
N ASN A 24 -15.20 4.88 -15.76
CA ASN A 24 -13.99 5.60 -16.04
C ASN A 24 -12.95 4.52 -16.36
N SER A 25 -12.58 4.42 -17.64
CA SER A 25 -11.57 3.50 -18.12
C SER A 25 -10.21 3.95 -17.61
N TYR A 26 -9.93 3.69 -16.34
CA TYR A 26 -8.60 3.89 -15.78
C TYR A 26 -7.67 2.88 -16.47
N PRO A 27 -6.45 3.30 -16.89
CA PRO A 27 -5.50 2.39 -17.50
C PRO A 27 -5.23 1.25 -16.52
N ILE A 28 -5.52 0.01 -16.92
CA ILE A 28 -5.29 -1.18 -16.09
C ILE A 28 -3.78 -1.42 -16.06
N PRO A 29 -3.09 -1.21 -14.93
CA PRO A 29 -1.64 -1.40 -14.86
C PRO A 29 -1.30 -2.87 -15.14
N THR A 30 -0.30 -3.09 -15.99
CA THR A 30 0.18 -4.42 -16.34
C THR A 30 0.78 -5.11 -15.10
N PHE A 31 0.52 -6.41 -14.94
CA PHE A 31 0.75 -7.24 -13.75
C PHE A 31 2.23 -7.45 -13.31
N SER A 32 3.14 -6.54 -13.61
CA SER A 32 4.36 -6.46 -12.79
C SER A 32 3.95 -6.07 -11.37
N ASP A 33 4.50 -6.75 -10.35
CA ASP A 33 4.19 -6.43 -8.95
C ASP A 33 4.42 -4.94 -8.65
N ILE A 34 5.36 -4.31 -9.36
CA ILE A 34 5.69 -2.88 -9.31
C ILE A 34 5.07 -2.16 -10.53
N PRO A 35 4.27 -1.10 -10.32
CA PRO A 35 3.69 -0.26 -11.37
C PRO A 35 4.73 0.46 -12.23
N GLU A 36 4.51 0.54 -13.54
CA GLU A 36 5.40 1.23 -14.50
C GLU A 36 5.60 2.70 -14.16
N ILE A 37 4.57 3.35 -13.60
CA ILE A 37 4.60 4.75 -13.16
C ILE A 37 5.73 5.05 -12.16
N PHE A 38 6.21 4.03 -11.44
CA PHE A 38 7.40 4.16 -10.61
C PHE A 38 8.61 4.63 -11.42
N PHE A 39 8.84 4.02 -12.57
CA PHE A 39 10.00 4.29 -13.41
C PHE A 39 9.80 5.56 -14.24
N ASP A 40 8.60 5.74 -14.78
CA ASP A 40 8.32 6.82 -15.74
C ASP A 40 8.15 8.18 -15.05
N GLU A 41 7.48 8.21 -13.90
CA GLU A 41 7.10 9.47 -13.24
C GLU A 41 7.80 9.62 -11.88
N ILE A 42 7.78 8.59 -11.02
CA ILE A 42 8.29 8.74 -9.65
C ILE A 42 9.81 8.96 -9.63
N LEU A 43 10.58 8.14 -10.34
CA LEU A 43 12.04 8.30 -10.41
C LEU A 43 12.47 9.58 -11.15
N VAL A 44 11.62 10.12 -12.03
CA VAL A 44 11.90 11.33 -12.80
C VAL A 44 11.58 12.59 -12.00
N ASN A 45 10.42 12.61 -11.34
CA ASN A 45 9.90 13.79 -10.64
C ASN A 45 10.44 13.93 -9.20
N TYR A 46 10.83 12.81 -8.56
CA TYR A 46 11.31 12.80 -7.18
C TYR A 46 12.79 12.47 -7.13
N ARG A 47 13.55 13.34 -6.44
CA ARG A 47 14.99 13.16 -6.26
C ARG A 47 15.29 12.12 -5.17
N LEU A 48 15.09 10.84 -5.50
CA LEU A 48 15.39 9.72 -4.61
C LEU A 48 16.85 9.28 -4.72
N THR A 49 17.47 9.03 -3.57
CA THR A 49 18.77 8.36 -3.51
C THR A 49 18.62 6.86 -3.73
N ARG A 50 19.73 6.17 -4.03
CA ARG A 50 19.72 4.70 -4.17
C ARG A 50 19.21 3.99 -2.91
N VAL A 51 19.56 4.51 -1.74
CA VAL A 51 19.13 3.95 -0.45
C VAL A 51 17.62 4.11 -0.30
N GLU A 52 17.08 5.31 -0.57
CA GLU A 52 15.64 5.58 -0.50
C GLU A 52 14.84 4.69 -1.46
N ILE A 53 15.33 4.51 -2.70
CA ILE A 53 14.72 3.59 -3.68
C ILE A 53 14.70 2.16 -3.14
N VAL A 54 15.81 1.68 -2.58
CA VAL A 54 15.90 0.30 -2.06
C VAL A 54 14.96 0.12 -0.87
N VAL A 55 14.91 1.07 0.06
CA VAL A 55 14.01 1.03 1.22
C VAL A 55 12.54 1.07 0.79
N LEU A 56 12.18 1.98 -0.13
CA LEU A 56 10.83 2.08 -0.67
C LEU A 56 10.40 0.78 -1.36
N MET A 57 11.24 0.25 -2.25
CA MET A 57 10.96 -0.99 -2.98
C MET A 57 10.88 -2.21 -2.06
N TYR A 58 11.65 -2.22 -0.98
CA TYR A 58 11.59 -3.27 0.03
C TYR A 58 10.23 -3.25 0.75
N LEU A 59 9.80 -2.09 1.24
CA LEU A 59 8.48 -1.92 1.89
C LEU A 59 7.34 -2.21 0.91
N TYR A 60 7.45 -1.70 -0.31
CA TYR A 60 6.47 -1.92 -1.37
C TYR A 60 6.24 -3.40 -1.64
N ARG A 61 7.31 -4.17 -1.84
CA ARG A 61 7.20 -5.62 -2.09
C ARG A 61 6.64 -6.37 -0.88
N ARG A 62 6.92 -5.92 0.33
CA ARG A 62 6.35 -6.51 1.56
C ARG A 62 4.84 -6.30 1.63
N VAL A 63 4.33 -5.16 1.18
CA VAL A 63 2.90 -4.86 1.21
C VAL A 63 2.16 -5.50 0.04
N TRP A 64 2.68 -5.34 -1.17
CA TRP A 64 1.91 -5.55 -2.40
C TRP A 64 2.29 -6.81 -3.20
N ALA A 65 3.55 -7.24 -3.13
CA ALA A 65 4.04 -8.38 -3.92
C ALA A 65 3.97 -9.71 -3.16
N LYS A 66 4.13 -9.67 -1.83
CA LYS A 66 4.07 -10.85 -0.97
C LYS A 66 2.67 -11.05 -0.38
N THR A 67 2.39 -12.28 0.05
CA THR A 67 1.19 -12.61 0.82
C THR A 67 1.14 -11.77 2.09
N ASN A 68 0.17 -10.88 2.16
CA ASN A 68 -0.02 -9.95 3.26
C ASN A 68 -1.52 -9.82 3.56
N PRO A 69 -1.99 -10.15 4.77
CA PRO A 69 -3.41 -10.07 5.11
C PRO A 69 -3.93 -8.63 5.12
N TYR A 70 -3.06 -7.63 5.26
CA TYR A 70 -3.43 -6.21 5.28
C TYR A 70 -3.16 -5.50 3.95
N ARG A 71 -2.98 -6.27 2.87
CA ARG A 71 -2.67 -5.74 1.53
C ARG A 71 -3.74 -4.76 1.05
N GLU A 72 -5.02 -5.04 1.28
CA GLU A 72 -6.13 -4.19 0.84
C GLU A 72 -6.08 -2.79 1.46
N HIS A 73 -5.50 -2.66 2.66
CA HIS A 73 -5.29 -1.39 3.34
C HIS A 73 -3.94 -0.74 3.02
N GLY A 74 -3.08 -1.37 2.21
CA GLY A 74 -1.72 -0.90 1.96
C GLY A 74 -0.79 -0.98 3.18
N ILE A 75 -1.12 -1.80 4.18
CA ILE A 75 -0.39 -1.85 5.45
C ILE A 75 0.57 -3.04 5.46
N SER A 76 1.81 -2.83 5.91
CA SER A 76 2.78 -3.92 6.07
C SER A 76 2.43 -4.83 7.24
N GLN A 77 2.92 -6.07 7.21
CA GLN A 77 3.03 -6.86 8.42
C GLN A 77 3.99 -6.18 9.41
N LEU A 78 3.84 -6.50 10.71
CA LEU A 78 4.73 -6.02 11.74
C LEU A 78 6.14 -6.54 11.47
N MET A 79 7.11 -5.65 11.43
CA MET A 79 8.50 -5.97 11.18
C MET A 79 9.43 -5.08 11.99
N SER A 80 10.51 -5.65 12.51
CA SER A 80 11.46 -4.84 13.28
C SER A 80 12.38 -4.05 12.34
N LEU A 81 12.83 -2.88 12.79
CA LEU A 81 13.81 -2.09 12.04
C LEU A 81 15.15 -2.84 11.91
N SER A 82 15.51 -3.64 12.92
CA SER A 82 16.67 -4.54 12.88
C SER A 82 16.56 -5.57 11.75
N GLU A 83 15.37 -6.09 11.46
CA GLU A 83 15.14 -6.99 10.33
C GLU A 83 15.40 -6.26 8.99
N ILE A 84 15.03 -4.98 8.88
CA ILE A 84 15.31 -4.18 7.67
C ILE A 84 16.81 -4.00 7.49
N VAL A 85 17.51 -3.61 8.56
CA VAL A 85 18.98 -3.45 8.58
C VAL A 85 19.67 -4.73 8.14
N GLU A 86 19.30 -5.88 8.72
CA GLU A 86 19.91 -7.18 8.39
C GLU A 86 19.62 -7.60 6.94
N ARG A 87 18.40 -7.36 6.46
CA ARG A 87 18.00 -7.75 5.09
C ARG A 87 18.65 -6.87 4.02
N LEU A 88 18.77 -5.57 4.27
CA LEU A 88 19.28 -4.62 3.29
C LEU A 88 20.78 -4.38 3.42
N GLN A 89 21.40 -4.73 4.55
CA GLN A 89 22.81 -4.44 4.85
C GLN A 89 23.11 -2.93 4.76
N ILE A 90 22.13 -2.11 5.20
CA ILE A 90 22.19 -0.64 5.25
C ILE A 90 22.20 -0.23 6.71
N SER A 91 22.91 0.86 7.04
CA SER A 91 22.97 1.31 8.44
C SER A 91 21.59 1.71 8.97
N LEU A 92 21.41 1.56 10.28
CA LEU A 92 20.17 1.93 10.97
C LEU A 92 19.83 3.41 10.75
N GLU A 93 20.84 4.29 10.78
CA GLU A 93 20.70 5.72 10.56
C GLU A 93 20.19 6.01 9.15
N GLU A 94 20.79 5.40 8.13
CA GLU A 94 20.37 5.58 6.73
C GLU A 94 18.94 5.08 6.49
N ILE A 95 18.53 3.98 7.13
CA ILE A 95 17.16 3.48 7.04
C ILE A 95 16.19 4.47 7.70
N HIS A 96 16.50 4.98 8.89
CA HIS A 96 15.66 6.00 9.56
C HIS A 96 15.51 7.26 8.71
N GLN A 97 16.61 7.81 8.20
CA GLN A 97 16.57 9.00 7.35
C GLN A 97 15.81 8.74 6.04
N SER A 98 15.94 7.54 5.48
CA SER A 98 15.21 7.16 4.27
C SER A 98 13.71 7.07 4.53
N ILE A 99 13.29 6.42 5.62
CA ILE A 99 11.88 6.32 6.00
C ILE A 99 11.29 7.73 6.18
N LEU A 100 11.95 8.59 6.95
CA LEU A 100 11.48 9.97 7.18
C LEU A 100 11.32 10.74 5.86
N LYS A 101 12.25 10.62 4.93
CA LYS A 101 12.13 11.26 3.61
C LYS A 101 11.00 10.68 2.76
N LEU A 102 10.85 9.36 2.75
CA LEU A 102 9.76 8.69 2.02
C LEU A 102 8.38 9.06 2.58
N GLU A 103 8.28 9.28 3.90
CA GLU A 103 7.09 9.84 4.54
C GLU A 103 6.84 11.29 4.13
N ASN A 104 7.88 12.13 4.08
CA ASN A 104 7.75 13.51 3.63
C ASN A 104 7.30 13.61 2.16
N PHE A 105 7.66 12.65 1.32
CA PHE A 105 7.14 12.54 -0.05
C PHE A 105 5.69 12.01 -0.11
N GLY A 106 5.16 11.50 1.00
CA GLY A 106 3.82 10.93 1.10
C GLY A 106 3.71 9.52 0.52
N PHE A 107 4.83 8.85 0.22
CA PHE A 107 4.84 7.52 -0.39
C PHE A 107 4.48 6.43 0.61
N ILE A 108 4.89 6.65 1.86
CA ILE A 108 4.64 5.76 2.99
C ILE A 108 4.19 6.59 4.20
N SER A 109 3.65 5.92 5.21
CA SER A 109 3.39 6.51 6.53
C SER A 109 3.59 5.47 7.62
N THR A 110 4.23 5.84 8.73
CA THR A 110 4.36 4.96 9.90
C THR A 110 3.06 4.97 10.68
N ILE A 111 2.37 3.82 10.70
CA ILE A 111 1.18 3.63 11.55
C ILE A 111 1.61 3.41 13.00
N ARG A 112 2.62 2.57 13.19
CA ARG A 112 3.29 2.33 14.47
C ARG A 112 4.69 1.79 14.22
N VAL A 113 5.52 1.76 15.25
CA VAL A 113 6.90 1.25 15.14
C VAL A 113 6.91 -0.14 14.52
N GLY A 114 7.54 -0.26 13.35
CA GLY A 114 7.65 -1.51 12.60
C GLY A 114 6.46 -1.86 11.72
N GLN A 115 5.47 -0.98 11.56
CA GLN A 115 4.35 -1.17 10.66
C GLN A 115 4.11 0.08 9.83
N TYR A 116 4.15 -0.09 8.50
CA TYR A 116 4.14 1.01 7.54
C TYR A 116 2.96 0.87 6.59
N PHE A 117 2.25 1.96 6.37
CA PHE A 117 1.40 2.15 5.21
C PHE A 117 2.27 2.47 3.99
N VAL A 118 1.96 1.88 2.83
CA VAL A 118 2.67 2.08 1.57
C VAL A 118 1.67 2.24 0.44
N ARG A 119 1.74 3.36 -0.27
CA ARG A 119 0.84 3.62 -1.40
C ARG A 119 1.05 2.65 -2.56
N ARG A 120 -0.03 2.22 -3.22
CA ARG A 120 0.03 1.32 -4.38
C ARG A 120 0.68 2.00 -5.58
N PHE A 121 0.35 3.27 -5.82
CA PHE A 121 0.85 4.07 -6.93
C PHE A 121 1.74 5.23 -6.48
N PHE A 122 2.35 5.08 -5.31
CA PHE A 122 3.35 5.97 -4.70
C PHE A 122 2.84 7.36 -4.30
N THR A 123 1.90 7.97 -5.02
CA THR A 123 1.33 9.28 -4.66
C THR A 123 -0.17 9.18 -4.45
N LYS A 124 -0.73 10.15 -3.73
CA LYS A 124 -2.18 10.21 -3.52
C LYS A 124 -2.91 10.46 -4.84
N GLU A 125 -2.35 11.33 -5.66
CA GLU A 125 -2.90 11.71 -6.96
C GLU A 125 -2.98 10.50 -7.90
N TYR A 126 -1.95 9.64 -7.90
CA TYR A 126 -1.98 8.43 -8.72
C TYR A 126 -2.85 7.34 -8.11
N ASP A 127 -2.90 7.20 -6.78
CA ASP A 127 -3.85 6.30 -6.15
C ASP A 127 -5.29 6.65 -6.57
N GLU A 128 -5.67 7.92 -6.50
CA GLU A 128 -6.98 8.40 -6.96
C GLU A 128 -7.17 8.18 -8.46
N TYR A 129 -6.16 8.50 -9.28
CA TYR A 129 -6.22 8.34 -10.74
C TYR A 129 -6.41 6.89 -11.19
N TYR A 130 -5.82 5.92 -10.48
CA TYR A 130 -5.96 4.50 -10.79
C TYR A 130 -7.09 3.82 -9.99
N GLY A 131 -7.88 4.59 -9.23
CA GLY A 131 -9.00 4.07 -8.43
C GLY A 131 -8.59 3.24 -7.22
N GLN A 132 -7.36 3.42 -6.73
CA GLN A 132 -6.93 2.83 -5.46
C GLN A 132 -7.53 3.60 -4.30
N ASN A 133 -8.52 2.97 -3.66
CA ASN A 133 -9.04 3.41 -2.37
C ASN A 133 -8.51 2.47 -1.29
N TYR A 134 -8.12 3.03 -0.16
CA TYR A 134 -7.77 2.27 1.03
C TYR A 134 -9.01 2.27 1.92
N ASP A 135 -9.51 1.10 2.31
CA ASP A 135 -10.59 1.02 3.30
C ASP A 135 -10.14 1.78 4.55
N ASP A 136 -10.89 2.83 4.89
CA ASP A 136 -10.54 3.92 5.81
C ASP A 136 -9.73 3.46 7.04
N PHE A 137 -8.44 3.71 6.98
CA PHE A 137 -7.66 4.07 8.15
C PHE A 137 -7.33 5.55 7.99
N GLU A 138 -8.17 6.43 8.56
CA GLU A 138 -7.78 7.83 8.77
C GLU A 138 -6.50 7.82 9.62
N VAL A 139 -5.39 8.26 9.03
CA VAL A 139 -4.14 8.60 9.72
C VAL A 139 -3.96 10.10 9.64
#